data_AF-A0AAX2RUI1-F1
#
_entry.id   AF-A0AAX2RUI1-F1
#
_cell.length_a   1.000
_cell.length_b   1.000
_cell.length_c   1.000
_cell.angle_alpha   90.00
_cell.angle_beta   90.00
_cell.angle_gamma   90.00
#
_symmetry.space_group_name_H-M   'P 1'
#
loop_
_entity.id
_entity.type
_entity.pdbx_description
1 polymer ?
#
loop_
_entity_poly.entity_id
_entity_poly.type
_entity_poly.pdbx_seq_one_letter_code
_entity_poly.pdbx_strand_id
1 'polypeptide(L)'
;MHDLTDRIITLSSLFDALRDQPEWRRQLSPQEATEIAALFDPAALEQAAWRGLGNLHALPWLYHADRNDVTELRPRGAITITGRGVPAQWRGVLLAWLTGNRVAVASDAVSFWETIAAVAAGLSVYVPFEFSLDPAAERDALLVEVPSLSLPADDAIGKAAIPPRSAVGPAVPYPLELDLAHAWSAVLVERIYLPGVSLTEARRQAGAASQALRIDSRVRFLFHKIRQLPYYRDLPRPDTIAAFRDFPVLDKKVLEAHSPPYGNGMGSGALPTGEVLVSGSSGGKKRYIPYSRQDWQSMLQEAVQMLYDSGLTPGDKVLNTLYGGHLYGGLLTSSQELALMPVESYTVGQNVTPEELVHLRQAFGINAVIGIPSLLETLLSSAKRIDPSFRIEKVIYGGAAWQESRKRWLREEFGTSVIRSILAANDGAQIGYQTEELRGTTHLLVDDYNHVEIVDDDGKPVPDGQQGHILITNWQKFEYPLVRYRIGDIGRIVVHPQGRALEYLGRGDGLIILNGRQALYHQEVVDALAHVPIIQLQLSIRRDRQYETLRVNVESPESLDTEALKRHLIDALPALQSSDMVSAELLQFDVEVVQLARNALARNPVSGKVRLVEDLRQGDLETIS
;
A
#
# COMPACT_ATOMS: atom_id res chain seq x y z
N MET A 1 -14.51 18.82 -9.83
CA MET A 1 -15.28 17.59 -9.55
C MET A 1 -14.79 17.06 -8.22
N HIS A 2 -15.66 16.92 -7.22
CA HIS A 2 -15.27 16.37 -5.91
C HIS A 2 -15.14 14.85 -5.98
N ASP A 3 -14.27 14.29 -5.13
CA ASP A 3 -14.02 12.85 -5.04
C ASP A 3 -15.24 12.10 -4.48
N LEU A 4 -15.37 10.82 -4.85
CA LEU A 4 -16.45 9.95 -4.38
C LEU A 4 -16.47 9.81 -2.87
N THR A 5 -15.29 9.70 -2.26
CA THR A 5 -15.17 9.42 -0.84
C THR A 5 -15.67 10.59 0.01
N ASP A 6 -15.47 11.83 -0.42
CA ASP A 6 -16.08 13.02 0.20
C ASP A 6 -17.61 13.02 0.08
N ARG A 7 -18.14 12.55 -1.05
CA ARG A 7 -19.59 12.39 -1.25
C ARG A 7 -20.17 11.31 -0.34
N ILE A 8 -19.46 10.19 -0.15
CA ILE A 8 -19.85 9.14 0.80
C ILE A 8 -19.88 9.69 2.24
N ILE A 9 -18.88 10.48 2.65
CA ILE A 9 -18.86 11.14 3.97
C ILE A 9 -20.08 12.05 4.14
N THR A 10 -20.42 12.80 3.10
CA THR A 10 -21.57 13.70 3.08
C THR A 10 -22.88 12.92 3.24
N LEU A 11 -23.10 11.89 2.42
CA LEU A 11 -24.32 11.07 2.52
C LEU A 11 -24.41 10.35 3.87
N SER A 12 -23.28 9.88 4.40
CA SER A 12 -23.24 9.28 5.75
C SER A 12 -23.73 10.27 6.81
N SER A 13 -23.25 11.52 6.75
CA SER A 13 -23.65 12.59 7.67
C SER A 13 -25.13 12.97 7.50
N LEU A 14 -25.62 12.98 6.26
CA LEU A 14 -27.03 13.22 5.95
C LEU A 14 -27.93 12.10 6.50
N PHE A 15 -27.53 10.84 6.33
CA PHE A 15 -28.26 9.68 6.86
C PHE A 15 -28.34 9.70 8.38
N ASP A 16 -27.24 10.06 9.06
CA ASP A 16 -27.23 10.25 10.51
C ASP A 16 -28.24 11.33 10.94
N ALA A 17 -28.17 12.52 10.32
CA ALA A 17 -29.06 13.63 10.65
C ALA A 17 -30.54 13.32 10.38
N LEU A 18 -30.86 12.64 9.27
CA LEU A 18 -32.23 12.25 8.92
C LEU A 18 -32.80 11.16 9.85
N ARG A 19 -31.95 10.32 10.45
CA ARG A 19 -32.39 9.37 11.49
C ARG A 19 -32.75 10.08 12.78
N ASP A 20 -31.99 11.11 13.15
CA ASP A 20 -32.22 11.89 14.37
C ASP A 20 -33.39 12.88 14.24
N GLN A 21 -33.72 13.31 13.02
CA GLN A 21 -34.80 14.26 12.73
C GLN A 21 -35.93 13.61 11.89
N PRO A 22 -36.87 12.87 12.51
CA PRO A 22 -37.87 12.08 11.78
C PRO A 22 -39.02 12.90 11.16
N GLU A 23 -38.90 14.22 11.06
CA GLU A 23 -39.97 15.12 10.58
C GLU A 23 -40.39 14.83 9.14
N TRP A 24 -39.44 14.38 8.31
CA TRP A 24 -39.68 13.93 6.94
C TRP A 24 -40.70 12.79 6.84
N ARG A 25 -40.89 11.97 7.90
CA ARG A 25 -41.84 10.86 7.92
C ARG A 25 -43.30 11.31 7.91
N ARG A 26 -43.60 12.51 8.41
CA ARG A 26 -44.98 13.02 8.54
C ARG A 26 -45.69 13.20 7.21
N GLN A 27 -44.92 13.20 6.13
CA GLN A 27 -45.35 13.58 4.79
C GLN A 27 -45.46 12.37 3.85
N LEU A 28 -45.32 11.17 4.40
CA LEU A 28 -45.20 9.92 3.67
C LEU A 28 -46.16 8.88 4.25
N SER A 29 -46.56 7.91 3.42
CA SER A 29 -47.20 6.71 3.95
C SER A 29 -46.24 5.92 4.85
N PRO A 30 -46.75 5.08 5.78
CA PRO A 30 -45.90 4.24 6.63
C PRO A 30 -44.95 3.32 5.82
N GLN A 31 -45.40 2.86 4.66
CA GLN A 31 -44.60 2.05 3.74
C GLN A 31 -43.45 2.87 3.15
N GLU A 32 -43.74 4.03 2.55
CA GLU A 32 -42.70 4.91 1.98
C GLU A 32 -41.69 5.37 3.03
N ALA A 33 -42.16 5.66 4.25
CA ALA A 33 -41.28 6.03 5.36
C ALA A 33 -40.32 4.88 5.74
N THR A 34 -40.81 3.63 5.70
CA THR A 34 -39.99 2.44 5.96
C THR A 34 -38.97 2.22 4.85
N GLU A 35 -39.40 2.33 3.58
CA GLU A 35 -38.55 2.20 2.41
C GLU A 35 -37.43 3.26 2.38
N ILE A 36 -37.74 4.51 2.73
CA ILE A 36 -36.73 5.58 2.81
C ILE A 36 -35.79 5.37 3.99
N ALA A 37 -36.30 4.98 5.16
CA ALA A 37 -35.45 4.71 6.32
C ALA A 37 -34.47 3.55 6.06
N ALA A 38 -34.87 2.54 5.29
CA ALA A 38 -34.02 1.41 4.91
C ALA A 38 -32.80 1.83 4.06
N LEU A 39 -32.81 3.03 3.49
CA LEU A 39 -31.67 3.61 2.76
C LEU A 39 -30.67 4.31 3.69
N PHE A 40 -30.94 4.51 4.98
CA PHE A 40 -30.05 5.24 5.89
C PHE A 40 -29.01 4.34 6.57
N ASP A 41 -28.21 3.65 5.75
CA ASP A 41 -27.12 2.80 6.21
C ASP A 41 -25.79 3.20 5.52
N PRO A 42 -24.98 4.03 6.20
CA PRO A 42 -23.68 4.46 5.70
C PRO A 42 -22.73 3.31 5.33
N ALA A 43 -22.71 2.24 6.13
CA ALA A 43 -21.81 1.11 5.90
C ALA A 43 -22.24 0.29 4.68
N ALA A 44 -23.55 0.08 4.53
CA ALA A 44 -24.10 -0.59 3.36
C ALA A 44 -23.93 0.23 2.06
N LEU A 45 -24.05 1.56 2.13
CA LEU A 45 -23.76 2.45 1.00
C LEU A 45 -22.29 2.35 0.56
N GLU A 46 -21.36 2.41 1.51
CA GLU A 46 -19.94 2.26 1.23
C GLU A 46 -19.65 0.92 0.56
N GLN A 47 -20.16 -0.18 1.12
CA GLN A 47 -19.98 -1.52 0.55
C GLN A 47 -20.62 -1.66 -0.83
N ALA A 48 -21.79 -1.05 -1.05
CA ALA A 48 -22.47 -1.05 -2.33
C ALA A 48 -21.68 -0.27 -3.39
N ALA A 49 -21.19 0.92 -3.06
CA ALA A 49 -20.32 1.70 -3.93
C ALA A 49 -19.01 0.95 -4.22
N TRP A 50 -18.40 0.34 -3.20
CA TRP A 50 -17.19 -0.46 -3.37
C TRP A 50 -17.43 -1.67 -4.27
N ARG A 51 -18.54 -2.41 -4.12
CA ARG A 51 -18.90 -3.54 -5.02
C ARG A 51 -19.14 -3.09 -6.45
N GLY A 52 -19.86 -1.98 -6.64
CA GLY A 52 -20.19 -1.45 -7.97
C GLY A 52 -18.97 -0.91 -8.73
N LEU A 53 -17.95 -0.45 -8.01
CA LEU A 53 -16.78 0.21 -8.59
C LEU A 53 -15.48 -0.60 -8.45
N GLY A 54 -15.48 -1.68 -7.67
CA GLY A 54 -14.32 -2.50 -7.33
C GLY A 54 -13.37 -1.86 -6.31
N ASN A 55 -13.33 -0.52 -6.23
CA ASN A 55 -12.58 0.25 -5.24
C ASN A 55 -13.04 1.71 -5.21
N LEU A 56 -13.28 2.23 -4.00
CA LEU A 56 -13.77 3.60 -3.78
C LEU A 56 -12.77 4.68 -4.19
N HIS A 57 -11.47 4.35 -4.14
CA HIS A 57 -10.37 5.25 -4.48
C HIS A 57 -9.89 5.09 -5.93
N ALA A 58 -10.57 4.25 -6.73
CA ALA A 58 -10.26 4.08 -8.14
C ALA A 58 -10.87 5.20 -9.00
N LEU A 59 -11.97 5.82 -8.57
CA LEU A 59 -12.61 6.88 -9.38
C LEU A 59 -11.66 8.06 -9.66
N PRO A 60 -11.74 8.65 -10.87
CA PRO A 60 -12.70 8.35 -11.95
C PRO A 60 -12.31 7.15 -12.84
N TRP A 61 -11.29 6.35 -12.53
CA TRP A 61 -10.80 5.30 -13.42
C TRP A 61 -11.11 3.88 -12.90
N LEU A 62 -11.89 3.12 -13.67
CA LEU A 62 -11.95 1.67 -13.48
C LEU A 62 -10.75 1.04 -14.16
N TYR A 63 -9.86 0.41 -13.38
CA TYR A 63 -8.67 -0.26 -13.90
C TYR A 63 -8.96 -1.70 -14.32
N HIS A 64 -8.56 -2.04 -15.54
CA HIS A 64 -8.65 -3.39 -16.10
C HIS A 64 -7.28 -4.07 -15.98
N ALA A 65 -7.06 -4.71 -14.83
CA ALA A 65 -5.80 -5.39 -14.49
C ALA A 65 -5.37 -6.45 -15.53
N ASP A 66 -6.31 -7.07 -16.21
CA ASP A 66 -6.07 -8.08 -17.24
C ASP A 66 -5.55 -7.49 -18.56
N ARG A 67 -5.74 -6.18 -18.79
CA ARG A 67 -5.37 -5.48 -20.04
C ARG A 67 -4.39 -4.33 -19.84
N ASN A 68 -4.15 -3.94 -18.58
CA ASN A 68 -3.37 -2.77 -18.19
C ASN A 68 -3.90 -1.46 -18.80
N ASP A 69 -5.21 -1.30 -18.85
CA ASP A 69 -5.86 -0.09 -19.34
C ASP A 69 -7.03 0.33 -18.44
N VAL A 70 -7.65 1.47 -18.75
CA VAL A 70 -8.68 2.06 -17.89
C VAL A 70 -9.97 2.39 -18.65
N THR A 71 -11.09 2.36 -17.93
CA THR A 71 -12.31 3.07 -18.31
C THR A 71 -12.47 4.28 -17.41
N GLU A 72 -12.52 5.47 -17.99
CA GLU A 72 -12.86 6.69 -17.28
C GLU A 72 -14.38 6.78 -17.11
N LEU A 73 -14.82 7.06 -15.89
CA LEU A 73 -16.20 7.32 -15.52
C LEU A 73 -16.38 8.82 -15.29
N ARG A 74 -17.25 9.43 -16.10
CA ARG A 74 -17.59 10.86 -15.98
C ARG A 74 -19.04 11.02 -15.56
N PRO A 75 -19.39 11.99 -14.70
CA PRO A 75 -20.78 12.33 -14.47
C PRO A 75 -21.44 12.74 -15.79
N ARG A 76 -22.70 12.36 -15.98
CA ARG A 76 -23.50 12.79 -17.13
C ARG A 76 -23.70 14.31 -17.19
N GLY A 77 -23.63 14.96 -16.02
CA GLY A 77 -23.77 16.40 -15.88
C GLY A 77 -25.13 16.74 -15.25
N ALA A 78 -26.11 17.06 -16.08
CA ALA A 78 -27.46 17.47 -15.68
C ALA A 78 -28.43 16.28 -15.68
N ILE A 79 -29.06 15.96 -14.54
CA ILE A 79 -30.03 14.86 -14.45
C ILE A 79 -31.30 15.33 -13.75
N THR A 80 -32.46 15.03 -14.36
CA THR A 80 -33.77 15.17 -13.71
C THR A 80 -34.29 13.79 -13.34
N ILE A 81 -34.47 13.56 -12.04
CA ILE A 81 -34.99 12.31 -11.50
C ILE A 81 -36.51 12.35 -11.51
N THR A 82 -37.11 11.29 -12.03
CA THR A 82 -38.52 10.96 -11.88
C THR A 82 -38.66 9.49 -11.44
N GLY A 83 -39.85 9.10 -11.01
CA GLY A 83 -40.12 7.74 -10.55
C GLY A 83 -41.46 7.64 -9.84
N ARG A 84 -42.00 6.42 -9.75
CA ARG A 84 -43.26 6.17 -9.03
C ARG A 84 -43.01 6.18 -7.52
N GLY A 85 -43.46 7.25 -6.87
CA GLY A 85 -43.38 7.43 -5.42
C GLY A 85 -42.07 8.06 -4.95
N VAL A 86 -42.10 8.64 -3.75
CA VAL A 86 -40.96 9.33 -3.15
C VAL A 86 -39.74 8.42 -2.94
N PRO A 87 -39.88 7.13 -2.53
CA PRO A 87 -38.72 6.25 -2.33
C PRO A 87 -37.89 6.02 -3.60
N ALA A 88 -38.53 5.86 -4.77
CA ALA A 88 -37.82 5.71 -6.04
C ALA A 88 -37.06 6.99 -6.40
N GLN A 89 -37.72 8.15 -6.26
CA GLN A 89 -37.10 9.45 -6.51
C GLN A 89 -35.92 9.71 -5.57
N TRP A 90 -36.05 9.38 -4.28
CA TRP A 90 -34.99 9.50 -3.29
C TRP A 90 -33.74 8.67 -3.65
N ARG A 91 -33.91 7.41 -4.06
CA ARG A 91 -32.81 6.56 -4.56
C ARG A 91 -32.12 7.19 -5.78
N GLY A 92 -32.92 7.72 -6.70
CA GLY A 92 -32.41 8.41 -7.89
C GLY A 92 -31.54 9.60 -7.54
N VAL A 93 -32.04 10.48 -6.66
CA VAL A 93 -31.32 11.68 -6.25
C VAL A 93 -30.01 11.31 -5.55
N LEU A 94 -30.05 10.34 -4.63
CA LEU A 94 -28.85 9.87 -3.93
C LEU A 94 -27.79 9.34 -4.89
N LEU A 95 -28.14 8.44 -5.82
CA LEU A 95 -27.16 7.86 -6.75
C LEU A 95 -26.68 8.87 -7.81
N ALA A 96 -27.56 9.72 -8.33
CA ALA A 96 -27.18 10.74 -9.30
C ALA A 96 -26.21 11.76 -8.67
N TRP A 97 -26.48 12.19 -7.43
CA TRP A 97 -25.59 13.09 -6.71
C TRP A 97 -24.27 12.41 -6.33
N LEU A 98 -24.32 11.15 -5.85
CA LEU A 98 -23.12 10.38 -5.49
C LEU A 98 -22.16 10.22 -6.68
N THR A 99 -22.71 10.01 -7.88
CA THR A 99 -21.95 9.89 -9.14
C THR A 99 -21.48 11.23 -9.71
N GLY A 100 -21.76 12.34 -9.04
CA GLY A 100 -21.20 13.65 -9.37
C GLY A 100 -22.08 14.53 -10.26
N ASN A 101 -23.35 14.17 -10.46
CA ASN A 101 -24.28 14.93 -11.29
C ASN A 101 -24.89 16.11 -10.52
N ARG A 102 -25.29 17.14 -11.28
CA ARG A 102 -26.26 18.14 -10.83
C ARG A 102 -27.64 17.52 -10.97
N VAL A 103 -28.42 17.56 -9.90
CA VAL A 103 -29.66 16.79 -9.79
C VAL A 103 -30.83 17.73 -9.63
N ALA A 104 -31.86 17.53 -10.45
CA ALA A 104 -33.20 18.03 -10.21
C ALA A 104 -34.15 16.86 -9.93
N VAL A 105 -35.24 17.10 -9.20
CA VAL A 105 -36.26 16.08 -8.95
C VAL A 105 -37.63 16.61 -9.34
N ALA A 106 -38.35 15.84 -10.16
CA ALA A 106 -39.74 16.11 -10.50
C ALA A 106 -40.63 15.35 -9.52
N SER A 107 -41.19 16.04 -8.53
CA SER A 107 -41.97 15.43 -7.45
C SER A 107 -43.14 16.32 -7.01
N ASP A 108 -44.28 15.69 -6.74
CA ASP A 108 -45.43 16.34 -6.10
C ASP A 108 -45.24 16.47 -4.57
N ALA A 109 -44.28 15.73 -3.98
CA ALA A 109 -43.98 15.74 -2.56
C ALA A 109 -43.02 16.89 -2.17
N VAL A 110 -43.34 18.12 -2.58
CA VAL A 110 -42.45 19.30 -2.44
C VAL A 110 -41.97 19.50 -1.01
N SER A 111 -42.88 19.42 -0.03
CA SER A 111 -42.57 19.63 1.37
C SER A 111 -41.59 18.60 1.95
N PHE A 112 -41.55 17.37 1.38
CA PHE A 112 -40.61 16.33 1.82
C PHE A 112 -39.21 16.74 1.41
N TRP A 113 -39.06 17.14 0.15
CA TRP A 113 -37.80 17.59 -0.40
C TRP A 113 -37.30 18.88 0.25
N GLU A 114 -38.16 19.84 0.55
CA GLU A 114 -37.79 21.03 1.32
C GLU A 114 -37.24 20.66 2.71
N THR A 115 -37.83 19.64 3.36
CA THR A 115 -37.32 19.11 4.63
C THR A 115 -35.93 18.50 4.46
N ILE A 116 -35.72 17.69 3.42
CA ILE A 116 -34.40 17.11 3.12
C ILE A 116 -33.36 18.22 2.86
N ALA A 117 -33.71 19.22 2.06
CA ALA A 117 -32.83 20.35 1.75
C ALA A 117 -32.46 21.15 3.00
N ALA A 118 -33.42 21.39 3.90
CA ALA A 118 -33.18 22.08 5.17
C ALA A 118 -32.22 21.29 6.07
N VAL A 119 -32.39 19.97 6.17
CA VAL A 119 -31.47 19.10 6.93
C VAL A 119 -30.07 19.13 6.31
N ALA A 120 -29.96 18.98 4.99
CA ALA A 120 -28.70 19.00 4.27
C ALA A 120 -27.94 20.33 4.43
N ALA A 121 -28.63 21.46 4.38
CA ALA A 121 -28.04 22.79 4.56
C ALA A 121 -27.47 23.02 5.97
N GLY A 122 -27.93 22.27 6.97
CA GLY A 122 -27.41 22.33 8.34
C GLY A 122 -26.13 21.51 8.57
N LEU A 123 -25.68 20.72 7.59
CA LEU A 123 -24.53 19.84 7.74
C LEU A 123 -23.20 20.57 7.54
N SER A 124 -22.24 20.30 8.43
CA SER A 124 -20.84 20.71 8.24
C SER A 124 -20.09 19.62 7.48
N VAL A 125 -20.07 19.73 6.15
CA VAL A 125 -19.48 18.74 5.23
C VAL A 125 -18.54 19.40 4.22
N TYR A 126 -17.65 18.62 3.61
CA TYR A 126 -16.70 19.09 2.60
C TYR A 126 -17.34 19.36 1.23
N VAL A 127 -18.42 18.63 0.93
CA VAL A 127 -19.16 18.75 -0.33
C VAL A 127 -20.64 18.89 0.02
N PRO A 128 -21.27 20.05 -0.19
CA PRO A 128 -22.69 20.23 0.10
C PRO A 128 -23.57 19.26 -0.72
N PHE A 129 -24.54 18.63 -0.04
CA PHE A 129 -25.58 17.84 -0.72
C PHE A 129 -26.64 18.79 -1.26
N GLU A 130 -26.77 18.87 -2.58
CA GLU A 130 -27.59 19.86 -3.28
C GLU A 130 -28.39 19.21 -4.40
N PHE A 131 -29.64 19.64 -4.55
CA PHE A 131 -30.53 19.28 -5.66
C PHE A 131 -31.55 20.40 -5.90
N SER A 132 -32.17 20.42 -7.08
CA SER A 132 -33.20 21.39 -7.48
C SER A 132 -34.60 20.78 -7.45
N LEU A 133 -35.57 21.58 -7.00
CA LEU A 133 -37.00 21.27 -7.13
C LEU A 133 -37.64 21.87 -8.39
N ASP A 134 -36.84 22.59 -9.20
CA ASP A 134 -37.24 23.07 -10.51
C ASP A 134 -36.65 22.14 -11.60
N PRO A 135 -37.43 21.15 -12.10
CA PRO A 135 -36.98 20.26 -13.16
C PRO A 135 -36.81 20.97 -14.51
N ALA A 136 -37.30 22.20 -14.68
CA ALA A 136 -37.12 23.01 -15.88
C ALA A 136 -35.88 23.93 -15.82
N ALA A 137 -35.20 23.98 -14.66
CA ALA A 137 -34.01 24.82 -14.46
C ALA A 137 -32.85 24.43 -15.39
N GLU A 138 -32.77 23.17 -15.82
CA GLU A 138 -31.70 22.65 -16.67
C GLU A 138 -32.25 22.13 -18.01
N ARG A 139 -32.26 22.98 -19.05
CA ARG A 139 -32.85 22.69 -20.37
C ARG A 139 -32.29 21.44 -21.08
N ASP A 140 -31.09 21.00 -20.71
CA ASP A 140 -30.40 19.84 -21.29
C ASP A 140 -30.30 18.65 -20.31
N ALA A 141 -31.09 18.64 -19.23
CA ALA A 141 -31.06 17.56 -18.25
C ALA A 141 -31.57 16.24 -18.83
N LEU A 142 -30.83 15.16 -18.58
CA LEU A 142 -31.29 13.81 -18.89
C LEU A 142 -32.39 13.41 -17.91
N LEU A 143 -33.58 13.12 -18.42
CA LEU A 143 -34.66 12.56 -17.61
C LEU A 143 -34.38 11.08 -17.32
N VAL A 144 -34.34 10.71 -16.04
CA VAL A 144 -34.10 9.34 -15.58
C VAL A 144 -35.28 8.87 -14.73
N GLU A 145 -36.00 7.87 -15.24
CA GLU A 145 -37.08 7.20 -14.50
C GLU A 145 -36.51 6.07 -13.64
N VAL A 146 -36.68 6.21 -12.33
CA VAL A 146 -36.16 5.25 -11.34
C VAL A 146 -37.25 4.22 -11.01
N PRO A 147 -36.94 2.92 -11.10
CA PRO A 147 -37.89 1.88 -10.76
C PRO A 147 -38.23 1.91 -9.26
N SER A 148 -39.46 1.49 -8.93
CA SER A 148 -39.91 1.35 -7.55
C SER A 148 -38.97 0.44 -6.75
N LEU A 149 -38.84 0.73 -5.46
CA LEU A 149 -38.03 -0.09 -4.58
C LEU A 149 -38.75 -1.42 -4.32
N SER A 150 -38.16 -2.53 -4.77
CA SER A 150 -38.60 -3.87 -4.39
C SER A 150 -37.75 -4.34 -3.21
N LEU A 151 -38.26 -4.15 -1.99
CA LEU A 151 -37.70 -4.83 -0.82
C LEU A 151 -38.12 -6.31 -0.86
N PRO A 152 -37.26 -7.26 -0.44
CA PRO A 152 -37.73 -8.63 -0.22
C PRO A 152 -38.87 -8.64 0.81
N ALA A 153 -39.88 -9.49 0.59
CA ALA A 153 -41.05 -9.57 1.47
C ALA A 153 -40.66 -9.85 2.93
N ASP A 154 -41.43 -9.29 3.88
CA ASP A 154 -41.20 -9.37 5.33
C ASP A 154 -40.96 -10.80 5.86
N ASP A 155 -41.48 -11.82 5.18
CA ASP A 155 -41.32 -13.24 5.50
C ASP A 155 -39.85 -13.70 5.45
N ALA A 156 -39.00 -12.97 4.72
CA ALA A 156 -37.55 -13.18 4.64
C ALA A 156 -36.77 -12.37 5.68
N ILE A 157 -37.41 -11.44 6.38
CA ILE A 157 -36.81 -10.60 7.40
C ILE A 157 -37.09 -11.24 8.77
N GLY A 158 -36.18 -12.12 9.18
CA GLY A 158 -36.23 -12.76 10.48
C GLY A 158 -36.41 -11.73 11.60
N LYS A 159 -37.42 -11.94 12.46
CA LYS A 159 -37.67 -11.16 13.68
C LYS A 159 -36.35 -10.94 14.43
N ALA A 160 -36.06 -9.68 14.74
CA ALA A 160 -34.91 -9.30 15.55
C ALA A 160 -34.92 -10.04 16.90
N ALA A 161 -33.98 -10.98 17.04
CA ALA A 161 -33.43 -11.43 18.30
C ALA A 161 -31.91 -11.17 18.22
N ILE A 162 -31.35 -10.58 19.27
CA ILE A 162 -29.97 -10.04 19.38
C ILE A 162 -28.89 -11.13 19.07
N PRO A 163 -27.72 -10.76 18.47
CA PRO A 163 -26.87 -11.53 17.52
C PRO A 163 -25.87 -12.48 18.23
N PRO A 164 -24.99 -13.31 17.58
CA PRO A 164 -24.40 -13.22 16.23
C PRO A 164 -24.42 -14.51 15.40
N ARG A 165 -24.30 -14.36 14.07
CA ARG A 165 -23.68 -15.36 13.18
C ARG A 165 -23.50 -14.76 11.79
N SER A 166 -22.26 -14.39 11.46
CA SER A 166 -21.86 -14.27 10.07
C SER A 166 -21.81 -15.66 9.46
N ALA A 167 -22.92 -16.06 8.86
CA ALA A 167 -22.88 -16.92 7.70
C ALA A 167 -23.09 -16.02 6.49
N VAL A 168 -22.26 -16.21 5.47
CA VAL A 168 -22.47 -15.67 4.12
C VAL A 168 -23.75 -16.32 3.58
N GLY A 169 -24.90 -15.78 3.94
CA GLY A 169 -26.10 -15.87 3.12
C GLY A 169 -26.01 -14.86 1.98
N PRO A 170 -26.89 -14.93 0.95
CA PRO A 170 -27.01 -13.84 0.01
C PRO A 170 -27.30 -12.58 0.83
N ALA A 171 -26.33 -11.65 0.88
CA ALA A 171 -26.57 -10.35 1.46
C ALA A 171 -27.81 -9.82 0.77
N VAL A 172 -28.86 -9.52 1.54
CA VAL A 172 -30.02 -8.79 1.01
C VAL A 172 -29.44 -7.58 0.29
N PRO A 173 -29.62 -7.44 -1.03
CA PRO A 173 -28.98 -6.37 -1.78
C PRO A 173 -29.43 -5.05 -1.15
N TYR A 174 -28.45 -4.25 -0.74
CA TYR A 174 -28.74 -2.96 -0.16
C TYR A 174 -29.48 -2.12 -1.22
N PRO A 175 -30.65 -1.54 -0.91
CA PRO A 175 -31.47 -0.81 -1.87
C PRO A 175 -30.78 0.27 -2.72
N LEU A 176 -29.63 0.79 -2.25
CA LEU A 176 -28.79 1.77 -2.94
C LEU A 176 -27.56 1.12 -3.60
N GLU A 177 -27.73 -0.04 -4.23
CA GLU A 177 -26.67 -0.69 -5.00
C GLU A 177 -26.33 0.13 -6.25
N LEU A 178 -25.07 0.58 -6.36
CA LEU A 178 -24.56 1.24 -7.57
C LEU A 178 -24.27 0.17 -8.63
N ASP A 179 -25.33 -0.37 -9.21
CA ASP A 179 -25.23 -1.29 -10.34
C ASP A 179 -25.16 -0.49 -11.63
N LEU A 180 -23.95 -0.22 -12.11
CA LEU A 180 -23.78 0.49 -13.36
C LEU A 180 -24.28 -0.32 -14.58
N ALA A 181 -24.56 -1.64 -14.45
CA ALA A 181 -25.11 -2.44 -15.55
C ALA A 181 -26.64 -2.29 -15.69
N HIS A 182 -27.34 -1.90 -14.62
CA HIS A 182 -28.78 -1.70 -14.68
C HIS A 182 -29.14 -0.43 -15.49
N ALA A 183 -30.14 -0.52 -16.37
CA ALA A 183 -30.45 0.53 -17.36
C ALA A 183 -30.60 1.96 -16.79
N TRP A 184 -31.33 2.14 -15.68
CA TRP A 184 -31.56 3.47 -15.09
C TRP A 184 -30.32 4.06 -14.40
N SER A 185 -29.46 3.25 -13.78
CA SER A 185 -28.26 3.71 -13.08
C SER A 185 -27.04 3.80 -14.00
N ALA A 186 -27.01 3.02 -15.08
CA ALA A 186 -25.99 3.06 -16.12
C ALA A 186 -25.85 4.45 -16.76
N VAL A 187 -26.97 5.17 -16.92
CA VAL A 187 -26.99 6.49 -17.59
C VAL A 187 -26.53 7.65 -16.70
N LEU A 188 -26.33 7.40 -15.40
CA LEU A 188 -25.83 8.43 -14.46
C LEU A 188 -24.37 8.80 -14.73
N VAL A 189 -23.62 7.90 -15.39
CA VAL A 189 -22.22 8.09 -15.74
C VAL A 189 -21.98 7.78 -17.21
N GLU A 190 -21.18 8.60 -17.86
CA GLU A 190 -20.58 8.28 -19.14
C GLU A 190 -19.35 7.41 -18.92
N ARG A 191 -19.20 6.36 -19.74
CA ARG A 191 -18.06 5.43 -19.68
C ARG A 191 -17.19 5.61 -20.92
N ILE A 192 -15.97 6.05 -20.73
CA ILE A 192 -15.01 6.27 -21.81
C ILE A 192 -13.91 5.24 -21.65
N TYR A 193 -13.92 4.23 -22.50
CA TYR A 193 -12.85 3.24 -22.53
C TYR A 193 -11.62 3.83 -23.21
N LEU A 194 -10.46 3.76 -22.54
CA LEU A 194 -9.19 4.32 -22.99
C LEU A 194 -8.20 3.16 -23.24
N PRO A 195 -8.30 2.46 -24.38
CA PRO A 195 -7.45 1.31 -24.67
C PRO A 195 -5.98 1.70 -24.69
N GLY A 196 -5.15 0.92 -23.99
CA GLY A 196 -3.70 1.13 -23.90
C GLY A 196 -3.24 2.31 -23.03
N VAL A 197 -4.17 3.00 -22.36
CA VAL A 197 -3.83 4.03 -21.36
C VAL A 197 -3.81 3.37 -19.98
N SER A 198 -2.62 3.21 -19.39
CA SER A 198 -2.47 2.64 -18.06
C SER A 198 -3.03 3.56 -16.97
N LEU A 199 -3.27 3.02 -15.77
CA LEU A 199 -3.77 3.82 -14.65
C LEU A 199 -2.76 4.89 -14.22
N THR A 200 -1.47 4.56 -14.22
CA THR A 200 -0.37 5.50 -13.96
C THR A 200 -0.41 6.66 -14.95
N GLU A 201 -0.61 6.36 -16.24
CA GLU A 201 -0.67 7.38 -17.29
C GLU A 201 -1.90 8.28 -17.13
N ALA A 202 -3.08 7.69 -16.92
CA ALA A 202 -4.32 8.44 -16.74
C ALA A 202 -4.24 9.39 -15.54
N ARG A 203 -3.69 8.91 -14.40
CA ARG A 203 -3.46 9.72 -13.19
C ARG A 203 -2.47 10.86 -13.43
N ARG A 204 -1.42 10.62 -14.22
CA ARG A 204 -0.43 11.65 -14.60
C ARG A 204 -1.04 12.74 -15.48
N GLN A 205 -1.83 12.36 -16.47
CA GLN A 205 -2.49 13.30 -17.39
C GLN A 205 -3.53 14.20 -16.70
N ALA A 206 -4.15 13.73 -15.61
CA ALA A 206 -5.09 14.52 -14.82
C ALA A 206 -4.45 15.73 -14.11
N GLY A 207 -3.11 15.73 -13.95
CA GLY A 207 -2.34 16.85 -13.43
C GLY A 207 -2.37 17.00 -11.89
N ALA A 208 -1.50 17.90 -11.41
CA ALA A 208 -1.19 18.05 -9.99
C ALA A 208 -2.40 18.47 -9.12
N ALA A 209 -3.29 19.33 -9.65
CA ALA A 209 -4.47 19.77 -8.91
C ALA A 209 -5.45 18.62 -8.65
N SER A 210 -5.65 17.74 -9.64
CA SER A 210 -6.49 16.53 -9.49
C SER A 210 -5.85 15.55 -8.51
N GLN A 211 -4.52 15.38 -8.58
CA GLN A 211 -3.78 14.55 -7.63
C GLN A 211 -3.91 15.06 -6.19
N ALA A 212 -3.71 16.36 -5.95
CA ALA A 212 -3.83 16.95 -4.62
C ALA A 212 -5.23 16.74 -4.03
N LEU A 213 -6.28 17.01 -4.81
CA LEU A 213 -7.66 16.77 -4.38
C LEU A 213 -7.91 15.30 -4.04
N ARG A 214 -7.41 14.36 -4.86
CA ARG A 214 -7.55 12.92 -4.65
C ARG A 214 -6.88 12.48 -3.34
N ILE A 215 -5.67 12.95 -3.07
CA ILE A 215 -4.94 12.63 -1.84
C ILE A 215 -5.63 13.23 -0.61
N ASP A 216 -6.06 14.49 -0.66
CA ASP A 216 -6.77 15.10 0.46
C ASP A 216 -8.12 14.41 0.74
N SER A 217 -8.81 13.92 -0.29
CA SER A 217 -10.05 13.14 -0.12
C SER A 217 -9.79 11.81 0.58
N ARG A 218 -8.68 11.14 0.26
CA ARG A 218 -8.22 9.95 0.99
C ARG A 218 -7.90 10.22 2.44
N VAL A 219 -7.27 11.36 2.74
CA VAL A 219 -7.03 11.81 4.12
C VAL A 219 -8.37 11.92 4.86
N ARG A 220 -9.31 12.68 4.32
CA ARG A 220 -10.64 12.86 4.94
C ARG A 220 -11.37 11.54 5.14
N PHE A 221 -11.32 10.65 4.15
CA PHE A 221 -11.97 9.35 4.22
C PHE A 221 -11.33 8.43 5.26
N LEU A 222 -9.99 8.34 5.27
CA LEU A 222 -9.27 7.62 6.30
C LEU A 222 -9.68 8.10 7.68
N PHE A 223 -9.60 9.41 7.95
CA PHE A 223 -9.97 9.97 9.26
C PHE A 223 -11.46 9.86 9.58
N HIS A 224 -12.33 9.86 8.58
CA HIS A 224 -13.75 9.56 8.77
C HIS A 224 -13.97 8.12 9.29
N LYS A 225 -13.21 7.14 8.78
CA LYS A 225 -13.28 5.74 9.20
C LYS A 225 -12.63 5.52 10.56
N ILE A 226 -11.42 6.04 10.74
CA ILE A 226 -10.58 5.67 11.89
C ILE A 226 -10.93 6.44 13.17
N ARG A 227 -11.64 7.58 13.07
CA ARG A 227 -12.07 8.37 14.25
C ARG A 227 -12.93 7.59 15.26
N GLN A 228 -13.52 6.47 14.86
CA GLN A 228 -14.32 5.62 15.75
C GLN A 228 -13.44 4.68 16.57
N LEU A 229 -12.22 4.39 16.10
CA LEU A 229 -11.30 3.44 16.70
C LEU A 229 -10.72 3.99 18.01
N PRO A 230 -10.64 3.19 19.09
CA PRO A 230 -10.20 3.66 20.41
C PRO A 230 -8.88 4.44 20.41
N TYR A 231 -7.86 3.98 19.66
CA TYR A 231 -6.57 4.65 19.61
C TYR A 231 -6.60 6.01 18.88
N TYR A 232 -7.42 6.13 17.84
CA TYR A 232 -7.43 7.31 16.96
C TYR A 232 -8.49 8.36 17.32
N ARG A 233 -9.48 8.00 18.16
CA ARG A 233 -10.66 8.84 18.45
C ARG A 233 -10.33 10.25 18.96
N ASP A 234 -9.33 10.32 19.83
CA ASP A 234 -8.92 11.52 20.56
C ASP A 234 -7.70 12.22 19.91
N LEU A 235 -7.18 11.68 18.81
CA LEU A 235 -6.09 12.27 18.05
C LEU A 235 -6.60 13.37 17.10
N PRO A 236 -5.71 14.28 16.64
CA PRO A 236 -6.05 15.28 15.64
C PRO A 236 -6.67 14.66 14.38
N ARG A 237 -7.56 15.40 13.73
CA ARG A 237 -8.29 14.95 12.52
C ARG A 237 -7.90 15.83 11.34
N PRO A 238 -6.73 15.60 10.73
CA PRO A 238 -6.35 16.31 9.52
C PRO A 238 -7.32 15.99 8.39
N ASP A 239 -7.58 17.00 7.56
CA ASP A 239 -8.46 16.94 6.38
C ASP A 239 -7.70 17.18 5.06
N THR A 240 -6.39 17.41 5.18
CA THR A 240 -5.44 17.61 4.08
C THR A 240 -4.11 16.93 4.40
N ILE A 241 -3.33 16.62 3.36
CA ILE A 241 -2.01 16.01 3.53
C ILE A 241 -1.03 16.93 4.27
N ALA A 242 -1.14 18.25 4.07
CA ALA A 242 -0.28 19.23 4.73
C ALA A 242 -0.43 19.22 6.25
N ALA A 243 -1.63 18.90 6.76
CA ALA A 243 -1.92 18.84 8.18
C ALA A 243 -1.30 17.60 8.88
N PHE A 244 -0.71 16.66 8.12
CA PHE A 244 -0.04 15.49 8.71
C PHE A 244 1.16 15.86 9.57
N ARG A 245 1.82 16.99 9.29
CA ARG A 245 3.02 17.46 10.01
C ARG A 245 2.83 17.50 11.53
N ASP A 246 1.60 17.72 11.97
CA ASP A 246 1.23 17.83 13.39
C ASP A 246 0.60 16.56 13.96
N PHE A 247 0.37 15.53 13.13
CA PHE A 247 -0.12 14.23 13.57
C PHE A 247 1.04 13.42 14.20
N PRO A 248 0.82 12.72 15.33
CA PRO A 248 1.88 11.99 16.01
C PRO A 248 2.44 10.84 15.16
N VAL A 249 3.74 10.60 15.27
CA VAL A 249 4.40 9.43 14.67
C VAL A 249 3.96 8.18 15.41
N LEU A 250 3.53 7.15 14.66
CA LEU A 250 3.25 5.84 15.21
C LEU A 250 4.56 5.02 15.24
N ASP A 251 5.06 4.72 16.44
CA ASP A 251 6.23 3.87 16.61
C ASP A 251 5.86 2.38 16.80
N LYS A 252 6.88 1.52 16.78
CA LYS A 252 6.73 0.07 16.89
C LYS A 252 6.17 -0.38 18.26
N LYS A 253 6.51 0.31 19.35
CA LYS A 253 6.05 -0.04 20.70
C LYS A 253 4.58 0.29 20.86
N VAL A 254 4.15 1.45 20.37
CA VAL A 254 2.75 1.89 20.37
C VAL A 254 1.93 0.96 19.47
N LEU A 255 2.40 0.66 18.25
CA LEU A 255 1.73 -0.29 17.37
C LEU A 255 1.57 -1.66 18.04
N GLU A 256 2.62 -2.19 18.68
CA GLU A 256 2.57 -3.46 19.41
C GLU A 256 1.53 -3.43 20.53
N ALA A 257 1.52 -2.38 21.37
CA ALA A 257 0.63 -2.27 22.52
C ALA A 257 -0.86 -2.18 22.12
N HIS A 258 -1.16 -1.64 20.94
CA HIS A 258 -2.54 -1.40 20.48
C HIS A 258 -3.01 -2.37 19.39
N SER A 259 -2.18 -3.36 19.01
CA SER A 259 -2.51 -4.38 18.00
C SER A 259 -2.45 -5.81 18.57
N PRO A 260 -3.13 -6.78 17.92
CA PRO A 260 -3.10 -8.16 18.36
C PRO A 260 -1.68 -8.73 18.43
N PRO A 261 -1.38 -9.60 19.41
CA PRO A 261 -2.29 -10.11 20.44
C PRO A 261 -2.37 -9.22 21.70
N TYR A 262 -1.63 -8.12 21.77
CA TYR A 262 -1.44 -7.35 23.01
C TYR A 262 -2.49 -6.26 23.23
N GLY A 263 -3.15 -5.81 22.18
CA GLY A 263 -4.27 -4.88 22.23
C GLY A 263 -5.17 -4.98 21.01
N ASN A 264 -6.25 -4.21 21.01
CA ASN A 264 -7.21 -4.12 19.91
C ASN A 264 -7.66 -2.67 19.65
N GLY A 265 -6.96 -1.69 20.24
CA GLY A 265 -7.37 -0.28 20.18
C GLY A 265 -7.29 0.33 18.79
N MET A 266 -6.53 -0.28 17.87
CA MET A 266 -6.47 0.10 16.46
C MET A 266 -7.38 -0.73 15.55
N GLY A 267 -8.06 -1.74 16.09
CA GLY A 267 -8.94 -2.62 15.32
C GLY A 267 -10.34 -2.02 15.17
N SER A 268 -10.97 -2.22 14.02
CA SER A 268 -12.38 -1.85 13.82
C SER A 268 -13.35 -2.63 14.72
N GLY A 269 -12.94 -3.83 15.15
CA GLY A 269 -13.78 -4.76 15.89
C GLY A 269 -14.78 -5.50 15.01
N ALA A 270 -14.73 -5.30 13.69
CA ALA A 270 -15.50 -6.06 12.73
C ALA A 270 -15.08 -7.54 12.74
N LEU A 271 -15.94 -8.37 12.14
CA LEU A 271 -15.63 -9.78 11.98
C LEU A 271 -14.39 -9.96 11.08
N PRO A 272 -13.46 -10.86 11.42
CA PRO A 272 -12.33 -11.16 10.56
C PRO A 272 -12.78 -11.69 9.20
N THR A 273 -12.37 -11.04 8.11
CA THR A 273 -12.79 -11.40 6.74
C THR A 273 -11.66 -11.60 5.74
N GLY A 274 -10.43 -11.22 6.09
CA GLY A 274 -9.26 -11.23 5.21
C GLY A 274 -8.07 -11.98 5.80
N GLU A 275 -6.87 -11.48 5.54
CA GLU A 275 -5.59 -12.14 5.81
C GLU A 275 -4.85 -11.48 6.98
N VAL A 276 -3.94 -12.22 7.63
CA VAL A 276 -3.06 -11.66 8.67
C VAL A 276 -1.61 -11.88 8.29
N LEU A 277 -0.88 -10.77 8.10
CA LEU A 277 0.56 -10.81 7.88
C LEU A 277 1.34 -10.58 9.17
N VAL A 278 2.64 -10.90 9.16
CA VAL A 278 3.54 -10.60 10.27
C VAL A 278 4.67 -9.66 9.86
N SER A 279 4.97 -8.64 10.68
CA SER A 279 6.19 -7.82 10.58
C SER A 279 7.10 -8.05 11.79
N GLY A 280 8.40 -7.84 11.56
CA GLY A 280 9.46 -8.02 12.55
C GLY A 280 10.30 -9.27 12.26
N SER A 281 11.41 -9.08 11.54
CA SER A 281 12.35 -10.13 11.17
C SER A 281 13.74 -9.94 11.81
N SER A 282 13.80 -9.54 13.09
CA SER A 282 15.08 -9.23 13.74
C SER A 282 15.04 -9.45 15.26
N GLY A 283 14.79 -10.68 15.72
CA GLY A 283 14.91 -11.06 17.15
C GLY A 283 13.91 -10.43 18.13
N GLY A 284 13.18 -9.38 17.74
CA GLY A 284 12.12 -8.74 18.51
C GLY A 284 10.76 -9.43 18.37
N LYS A 285 9.78 -8.95 19.14
CA LYS A 285 8.41 -9.44 19.09
C LYS A 285 7.78 -9.23 17.72
N LYS A 286 7.03 -10.24 17.28
CA LYS A 286 6.24 -10.23 16.05
C LYS A 286 5.08 -9.26 16.19
N ARG A 287 4.81 -8.47 15.15
CA ARG A 287 3.61 -7.64 15.04
C ARG A 287 2.70 -8.25 13.98
N TYR A 288 1.43 -8.41 14.32
CA TYR A 288 0.42 -8.95 13.41
C TYR A 288 -0.25 -7.79 12.69
N ILE A 289 -0.50 -7.96 11.40
CA ILE A 289 -1.00 -6.94 10.50
C ILE A 289 -2.26 -7.51 9.85
N PRO A 290 -3.42 -7.34 10.48
CA PRO A 290 -4.67 -7.83 9.93
C PRO A 290 -5.11 -6.95 8.75
N TYR A 291 -5.67 -7.60 7.74
CA TYR A 291 -6.36 -7.00 6.62
C TYR A 291 -7.80 -7.51 6.61
N SER A 292 -8.76 -6.60 6.43
CA SER A 292 -10.09 -7.04 5.98
C SER A 292 -10.01 -7.52 4.53
N ARG A 293 -11.07 -8.20 4.05
CA ARG A 293 -11.17 -8.57 2.63
C ARG A 293 -11.03 -7.36 1.70
N GLN A 294 -11.66 -6.26 2.06
CA GLN A 294 -11.66 -5.01 1.28
C GLN A 294 -10.27 -4.37 1.27
N ASP A 295 -9.58 -4.30 2.42
CA ASP A 295 -8.22 -3.76 2.50
C ASP A 295 -7.27 -4.57 1.62
N TRP A 296 -7.40 -5.90 1.66
CA TRP A 296 -6.58 -6.82 0.89
C TRP A 296 -6.79 -6.65 -0.62
N GLN A 297 -8.05 -6.59 -1.08
CA GLN A 297 -8.34 -6.41 -2.51
C GLN A 297 -7.89 -5.04 -3.03
N SER A 298 -8.02 -3.99 -2.22
CA SER A 298 -7.56 -2.63 -2.56
C SER A 298 -6.03 -2.59 -2.74
N MET A 299 -5.29 -3.28 -1.87
CA MET A 299 -3.84 -3.46 -1.99
C MET A 299 -3.46 -4.17 -3.30
N LEU A 300 -4.11 -5.31 -3.60
CA LEU A 300 -3.79 -6.09 -4.81
C LEU A 300 -4.02 -5.27 -6.10
N GLN A 301 -5.10 -4.51 -6.17
CA GLN A 301 -5.41 -3.70 -7.37
C GLN A 301 -4.35 -2.63 -7.65
N GLU A 302 -3.88 -1.92 -6.63
CA GLU A 302 -2.80 -0.93 -6.79
C GLU A 302 -1.45 -1.60 -7.12
N ALA A 303 -1.22 -2.83 -6.64
CA ALA A 303 0.00 -3.59 -6.90
C ALA A 303 0.12 -4.14 -8.34
N VAL A 304 -0.99 -4.43 -9.03
CA VAL A 304 -0.92 -4.97 -10.40
C VAL A 304 -0.31 -3.97 -11.38
N GLN A 305 -0.69 -2.69 -11.29
CA GLN A 305 -0.12 -1.63 -12.13
C GLN A 305 1.41 -1.56 -12.00
N MET A 306 1.89 -1.68 -10.76
CA MET A 306 3.32 -1.73 -10.45
C MET A 306 4.05 -2.88 -11.15
N LEU A 307 3.43 -4.07 -11.25
CA LEU A 307 4.04 -5.23 -11.91
C LEU A 307 4.17 -5.04 -13.43
N TYR A 308 3.17 -4.42 -14.08
CA TYR A 308 3.30 -3.99 -15.47
C TYR A 308 4.40 -2.96 -15.66
N ASP A 309 4.44 -1.92 -14.82
CA ASP A 309 5.47 -0.89 -14.90
C ASP A 309 6.88 -1.44 -14.59
N SER A 310 6.95 -2.56 -13.86
CA SER A 310 8.18 -3.35 -13.60
C SER A 310 8.55 -4.29 -14.76
N GLY A 311 7.77 -4.30 -15.86
CA GLY A 311 8.11 -4.98 -17.11
C GLY A 311 7.46 -6.35 -17.33
N LEU A 312 6.53 -6.78 -16.47
CA LEU A 312 5.68 -7.94 -16.81
C LEU A 312 4.69 -7.55 -17.91
N THR A 313 4.43 -8.48 -18.81
CA THR A 313 3.55 -8.30 -19.97
C THR A 313 2.64 -9.51 -20.17
N PRO A 314 1.48 -9.34 -20.85
CA PRO A 314 0.62 -10.47 -21.15
C PRO A 314 1.35 -11.61 -21.87
N GLY A 315 1.09 -12.84 -21.43
CA GLY A 315 1.74 -14.05 -21.95
C GLY A 315 3.06 -14.41 -21.28
N ASP A 316 3.59 -13.59 -20.37
CA ASP A 316 4.76 -13.99 -19.56
C ASP A 316 4.46 -15.26 -18.76
N LYS A 317 5.45 -16.15 -18.69
CA LYS A 317 5.46 -17.35 -17.88
C LYS A 317 6.38 -17.12 -16.69
N VAL A 318 5.77 -16.85 -15.55
CA VAL A 318 6.42 -16.27 -14.38
C VAL A 318 6.66 -17.34 -13.33
N LEU A 319 7.92 -17.58 -12.96
CA LEU A 319 8.25 -18.40 -11.81
C LEU A 319 8.28 -17.54 -10.54
N ASN A 320 7.37 -17.81 -9.62
CA ASN A 320 7.29 -17.09 -8.35
C ASN A 320 7.99 -17.89 -7.23
N THR A 321 9.14 -17.39 -6.79
CA THR A 321 10.04 -18.03 -5.83
C THR A 321 10.05 -17.36 -4.46
N LEU A 322 9.16 -16.38 -4.25
CA LEU A 322 9.10 -15.65 -2.98
C LEU A 322 8.77 -16.58 -1.81
N TYR A 323 9.18 -16.17 -0.61
CA TYR A 323 8.95 -16.98 0.58
C TYR A 323 7.45 -17.03 0.93
N GLY A 324 6.94 -18.25 1.12
CA GLY A 324 5.57 -18.50 1.56
C GLY A 324 5.48 -19.17 2.93
N GLY A 325 4.37 -18.93 3.63
CA GLY A 325 4.10 -19.47 4.95
C GLY A 325 4.56 -18.55 6.10
N HIS A 326 4.33 -19.00 7.34
CA HIS A 326 4.66 -18.25 8.57
C HIS A 326 4.11 -16.81 8.60
N LEU A 327 2.99 -16.55 7.91
CA LEU A 327 2.33 -15.24 7.80
C LEU A 327 3.17 -14.18 7.05
N TYR A 328 4.17 -14.58 6.26
CA TYR A 328 4.89 -13.64 5.40
C TYR A 328 4.11 -13.39 4.11
N GLY A 329 4.00 -12.13 3.71
CA GLY A 329 3.21 -11.72 2.56
C GLY A 329 3.80 -12.12 1.20
N GLY A 330 5.13 -12.22 1.08
CA GLY A 330 5.83 -12.29 -0.22
C GLY A 330 5.19 -13.21 -1.26
N LEU A 331 5.11 -14.51 -1.02
CA LEU A 331 4.50 -15.46 -1.97
C LEU A 331 2.98 -15.28 -2.09
N LEU A 332 2.32 -15.01 -0.96
CA LEU A 332 0.87 -14.94 -0.87
C LEU A 332 0.30 -13.75 -1.66
N THR A 333 0.88 -12.57 -1.50
CA THR A 333 0.45 -11.35 -2.19
C THR A 333 0.77 -11.46 -3.67
N SER A 334 2.01 -11.79 -4.02
CA SER A 334 2.45 -11.87 -5.41
C SER A 334 1.71 -12.95 -6.22
N SER A 335 1.36 -14.10 -5.62
CA SER A 335 0.57 -15.11 -6.33
C SER A 335 -0.85 -14.63 -6.62
N GLN A 336 -1.42 -13.77 -5.77
CA GLN A 336 -2.76 -13.20 -6.01
C GLN A 336 -2.72 -12.01 -6.96
N GLU A 337 -1.65 -11.20 -6.92
CA GLU A 337 -1.39 -10.13 -7.90
C GLU A 337 -1.23 -10.71 -9.31
N LEU A 338 -0.41 -11.75 -9.47
CA LEU A 338 -0.21 -12.42 -10.76
C LEU A 338 -1.49 -13.07 -11.29
N ALA A 339 -2.40 -13.52 -10.41
CA ALA A 339 -3.69 -14.09 -10.82
C ALA A 339 -4.67 -13.04 -11.40
N LEU A 340 -4.42 -11.75 -11.18
CA LEU A 340 -5.18 -10.65 -11.78
C LEU A 340 -4.60 -10.20 -13.14
N MET A 341 -3.43 -10.73 -13.53
CA MET A 341 -2.74 -10.42 -14.77
C MET A 341 -2.92 -11.54 -15.80
N PRO A 342 -2.82 -11.25 -17.10
CA PRO A 342 -2.89 -12.24 -18.18
C PRO A 342 -1.53 -12.95 -18.35
N VAL A 343 -0.98 -13.48 -17.25
CA VAL A 343 0.31 -14.20 -17.19
C VAL A 343 0.08 -15.64 -16.74
N GLU A 344 1.02 -16.52 -17.02
CA GLU A 344 1.03 -17.89 -16.49
C GLU A 344 1.95 -17.97 -15.27
N SER A 345 1.38 -18.08 -14.07
CA SER A 345 2.16 -18.12 -12.81
C SER A 345 2.49 -19.55 -12.38
N TYR A 346 3.77 -19.82 -12.21
CA TYR A 346 4.33 -21.05 -11.64
C TYR A 346 4.83 -20.75 -10.21
N THR A 347 3.95 -20.91 -9.23
CA THR A 347 4.23 -20.56 -7.83
C THR A 347 4.88 -21.73 -7.10
N VAL A 348 6.21 -21.72 -7.03
CA VAL A 348 7.03 -22.80 -6.42
C VAL A 348 7.56 -22.45 -5.03
N GLY A 349 7.55 -21.15 -4.69
CA GLY A 349 8.10 -20.65 -3.43
C GLY A 349 9.62 -20.82 -3.30
N GLN A 350 10.13 -20.72 -2.08
CA GLN A 350 11.56 -20.66 -1.80
C GLN A 350 12.30 -22.00 -1.96
N ASN A 351 11.59 -23.12 -2.05
CA ASN A 351 12.16 -24.47 -2.03
C ASN A 351 12.46 -25.03 -3.44
N VAL A 352 12.24 -24.24 -4.49
CA VAL A 352 12.54 -24.64 -5.87
C VAL A 352 14.00 -25.05 -6.02
N THR A 353 14.24 -26.17 -6.71
CA THR A 353 15.60 -26.65 -6.97
C THR A 353 16.14 -26.10 -8.30
N PRO A 354 17.47 -26.05 -8.48
CA PRO A 354 18.06 -25.69 -9.76
C PRO A 354 17.62 -26.62 -10.91
N GLU A 355 17.49 -27.93 -10.66
CA GLU A 355 17.03 -28.91 -11.64
C GLU A 355 15.58 -28.64 -12.05
N GLU A 356 14.72 -28.32 -11.08
CA GLU A 356 13.33 -27.96 -11.33
C GLU A 356 13.24 -26.65 -12.13
N LEU A 357 14.03 -25.63 -11.81
CA LEU A 357 14.09 -24.39 -12.59
C LEU A 357 14.49 -24.68 -14.05
N VAL A 358 15.54 -25.48 -14.27
CA VAL A 358 15.99 -25.86 -15.62
C VAL A 358 14.90 -26.61 -16.36
N HIS A 359 14.26 -27.59 -15.71
CA HIS A 359 13.15 -28.35 -16.28
C HIS A 359 11.99 -27.44 -16.66
N LEU A 360 11.53 -26.57 -15.76
CA LEU A 360 10.43 -25.65 -16.00
C LEU A 360 10.74 -24.71 -17.15
N ARG A 361 11.97 -24.17 -17.19
CA ARG A 361 12.44 -23.32 -18.28
C ARG A 361 12.41 -24.03 -19.64
N GLN A 362 12.85 -25.28 -19.70
CA GLN A 362 12.96 -26.04 -20.95
C GLN A 362 11.61 -26.59 -21.43
N ALA A 363 10.80 -27.13 -20.51
CA ALA A 363 9.55 -27.80 -20.85
C ALA A 363 8.38 -26.82 -21.02
N PHE A 364 8.32 -25.77 -20.22
CA PHE A 364 7.20 -24.83 -20.21
C PHE A 364 7.56 -23.46 -20.79
N GLY A 365 8.84 -23.15 -20.91
CA GLY A 365 9.29 -21.88 -21.51
C GLY A 365 9.25 -20.70 -20.56
N ILE A 366 9.41 -20.90 -19.24
CA ILE A 366 9.49 -19.82 -18.24
C ILE A 366 10.43 -18.70 -18.73
N ASN A 367 9.97 -17.46 -18.79
CA ASN A 367 10.80 -16.33 -19.24
C ASN A 367 11.04 -15.29 -18.14
N ALA A 368 10.22 -15.29 -17.08
CA ALA A 368 10.33 -14.36 -15.96
C ALA A 368 10.49 -15.10 -14.62
N VAL A 369 11.24 -14.50 -13.69
CA VAL A 369 11.33 -14.97 -12.31
C VAL A 369 11.14 -13.83 -11.31
N ILE A 370 10.37 -14.09 -10.25
CA ILE A 370 10.19 -13.18 -9.12
C ILE A 370 10.80 -13.82 -7.87
N GLY A 371 11.62 -13.08 -7.12
CA GLY A 371 12.26 -13.65 -5.94
C GLY A 371 13.08 -12.70 -5.07
N ILE A 372 13.75 -13.29 -4.09
CA ILE A 372 14.69 -12.59 -3.20
C ILE A 372 16.10 -12.70 -3.81
N PRO A 373 16.88 -11.61 -3.91
CA PRO A 373 18.22 -11.58 -4.48
C PRO A 373 19.12 -12.78 -4.18
N SER A 374 19.33 -13.10 -2.90
CA SER A 374 20.24 -14.18 -2.48
C SER A 374 19.80 -15.58 -2.95
N LEU A 375 18.48 -15.81 -3.02
CA LEU A 375 17.93 -17.06 -3.54
C LEU A 375 18.13 -17.14 -5.04
N LEU A 376 17.75 -16.07 -5.76
CA LEU A 376 17.87 -15.99 -7.21
C LEU A 376 19.31 -16.18 -7.69
N GLU A 377 20.29 -15.55 -7.03
CA GLU A 377 21.70 -15.75 -7.37
C GLU A 377 22.12 -17.21 -7.25
N THR A 378 21.72 -17.88 -6.17
CA THR A 378 22.08 -19.29 -5.91
C THR A 378 21.40 -20.21 -6.91
N LEU A 379 20.12 -19.97 -7.18
CA LEU A 379 19.30 -20.75 -8.10
C LEU A 379 19.80 -20.61 -9.55
N LEU A 380 19.97 -19.38 -10.02
CA LEU A 380 20.41 -19.08 -11.38
C LEU A 380 21.85 -19.54 -11.65
N SER A 381 22.77 -19.32 -10.71
CA SER A 381 24.15 -19.82 -10.85
C SER A 381 24.21 -21.34 -10.94
N SER A 382 23.35 -22.04 -10.19
CA SER A 382 23.30 -23.50 -10.20
C SER A 382 22.63 -24.04 -11.46
N ALA A 383 21.53 -23.41 -11.90
CA ALA A 383 20.89 -23.72 -13.17
C ALA A 383 21.86 -23.58 -14.34
N LYS A 384 22.70 -22.53 -14.35
CA LYS A 384 23.74 -22.31 -15.36
C LYS A 384 24.82 -23.40 -15.38
N ARG A 385 25.13 -24.01 -14.23
CA ARG A 385 26.07 -25.16 -14.15
C ARG A 385 25.46 -26.44 -14.70
N ILE A 386 24.16 -26.63 -14.51
CA ILE A 386 23.40 -27.79 -15.03
C ILE A 386 23.21 -27.64 -16.53
N ASP A 387 22.82 -26.44 -16.98
CA ASP A 387 22.62 -26.08 -18.38
C ASP A 387 23.37 -24.78 -18.70
N PRO A 388 24.57 -24.86 -19.32
CA PRO A 388 25.34 -23.67 -19.72
C PRO A 388 24.58 -22.75 -20.70
N SER A 389 23.59 -23.29 -21.42
CA SER A 389 22.75 -22.53 -22.35
C SER A 389 21.59 -21.82 -21.66
N PHE A 390 21.36 -22.05 -20.36
CA PHE A 390 20.26 -21.45 -19.60
C PHE A 390 20.23 -19.91 -19.75
N ARG A 391 19.02 -19.38 -19.97
CA ARG A 391 18.72 -17.95 -20.14
C ARG A 391 17.39 -17.62 -19.44
N ILE A 392 17.31 -16.42 -18.85
CA ILE A 392 16.08 -15.87 -18.28
C ILE A 392 15.96 -14.41 -18.72
N GLU A 393 14.79 -14.03 -19.24
CA GLU A 393 14.59 -12.72 -19.87
C GLU A 393 14.33 -11.63 -18.83
N LYS A 394 13.48 -11.92 -17.84
CA LYS A 394 13.00 -10.96 -16.85
C LYS A 394 13.26 -11.43 -15.43
N VAL A 395 13.80 -10.54 -14.61
CA VAL A 395 14.04 -10.77 -13.18
C VAL A 395 13.46 -9.61 -12.39
N ILE A 396 12.42 -9.90 -11.60
CA ILE A 396 11.84 -8.95 -10.64
C ILE A 396 12.22 -9.41 -9.24
N TYR A 397 12.71 -8.49 -8.41
CA TYR A 397 13.22 -8.87 -7.10
C TYR A 397 12.83 -7.89 -6.01
N GLY A 398 12.81 -8.37 -4.77
CA GLY A 398 12.46 -7.53 -3.63
C GLY A 398 13.10 -8.00 -2.32
N GLY A 399 13.00 -7.14 -1.31
CA GLY A 399 13.42 -7.45 0.06
C GLY A 399 14.92 -7.34 0.34
N ALA A 400 15.75 -7.06 -0.67
CA ALA A 400 17.15 -6.63 -0.56
C ALA A 400 17.56 -5.89 -1.85
N ALA A 401 18.60 -5.05 -1.77
CA ALA A 401 19.17 -4.38 -2.93
C ALA A 401 20.16 -5.29 -3.67
N TRP A 402 20.19 -5.16 -5.01
CA TRP A 402 21.26 -5.72 -5.84
C TRP A 402 22.16 -4.61 -6.34
N GLN A 403 23.47 -4.86 -6.28
CA GLN A 403 24.49 -4.01 -6.87
C GLN A 403 24.46 -4.09 -8.40
N GLU A 404 24.95 -3.04 -9.08
CA GLU A 404 25.01 -3.02 -10.54
C GLU A 404 25.93 -4.11 -11.13
N SER A 405 26.95 -4.56 -10.39
CA SER A 405 27.78 -5.71 -10.75
C SER A 405 26.95 -6.99 -10.94
N ARG A 406 26.01 -7.25 -10.03
CA ARG A 406 25.09 -8.41 -10.11
C ARG A 406 24.09 -8.26 -11.24
N LYS A 407 23.57 -7.05 -11.46
CA LYS A 407 22.68 -6.79 -12.61
C LYS A 407 23.42 -6.97 -13.93
N ARG A 408 24.69 -6.58 -14.01
CA ARG A 408 25.54 -6.82 -15.19
C ARG A 408 25.76 -8.30 -15.44
N TRP A 409 26.08 -9.06 -14.40
CA TRP A 409 26.18 -10.53 -14.46
C TRP A 409 24.91 -11.17 -15.01
N LEU A 410 23.72 -10.73 -14.57
CA LEU A 410 22.44 -11.21 -15.13
C LEU A 410 22.31 -10.95 -16.63
N ARG A 411 22.66 -9.74 -17.08
CA ARG A 411 22.62 -9.37 -18.51
C ARG A 411 23.58 -10.23 -19.33
N GLU A 412 24.82 -10.36 -18.88
CA GLU A 412 25.90 -11.04 -19.62
C GLU A 412 25.71 -12.57 -19.64
N GLU A 413 25.41 -13.19 -18.50
CA GLU A 413 25.34 -14.65 -18.39
C GLU A 413 23.98 -15.22 -18.81
N PHE A 414 22.90 -14.48 -18.58
CA PHE A 414 21.53 -14.98 -18.77
C PHE A 414 20.76 -14.28 -19.88
N GLY A 415 21.32 -13.24 -20.50
CA GLY A 415 20.62 -12.45 -21.51
C GLY A 415 19.42 -11.70 -20.94
N THR A 416 19.42 -11.41 -19.63
CA THR A 416 18.30 -10.77 -18.95
C THR A 416 18.17 -9.32 -19.39
N SER A 417 17.06 -8.96 -20.03
CA SER A 417 16.78 -7.61 -20.53
C SER A 417 16.06 -6.75 -19.48
N VAL A 418 15.22 -7.36 -18.64
CA VAL A 418 14.45 -6.67 -17.60
C VAL A 418 14.95 -7.09 -16.22
N ILE A 419 15.49 -6.14 -15.46
CA ILE A 419 15.90 -6.34 -14.07
C ILE A 419 15.29 -5.19 -13.26
N ARG A 420 14.30 -5.47 -12.40
CA ARG A 420 13.56 -4.45 -11.65
C ARG A 420 13.38 -4.82 -10.18
N SER A 421 13.54 -3.83 -9.32
CA SER A 421 13.32 -3.97 -7.88
C SER A 421 11.93 -3.49 -7.47
N ILE A 422 11.30 -4.21 -6.54
CA ILE A 422 10.13 -3.78 -5.79
C ILE A 422 10.56 -3.55 -4.33
N LEU A 423 10.25 -2.35 -3.81
CA LEU A 423 10.38 -2.01 -2.40
C LEU A 423 9.03 -2.25 -1.72
N ALA A 424 9.01 -3.18 -0.77
CA ALA A 424 7.81 -3.57 -0.04
C ALA A 424 8.13 -3.89 1.42
N ALA A 425 7.15 -3.67 2.28
CA ALA A 425 7.16 -4.08 3.68
C ALA A 425 5.79 -4.66 4.04
N ASN A 426 5.71 -5.70 4.87
CA ASN A 426 4.40 -6.26 5.23
C ASN A 426 3.48 -5.22 5.92
N ASP A 427 4.08 -4.24 6.61
CA ASP A 427 3.39 -3.10 7.23
C ASP A 427 2.90 -2.08 6.17
N GLY A 428 3.55 -1.98 5.01
CA GLY A 428 3.26 -0.98 3.97
C GLY A 428 2.87 -1.55 2.62
N ALA A 429 2.62 -2.85 2.50
CA ALA A 429 2.49 -3.52 1.21
C ALA A 429 3.63 -3.13 0.25
N GLN A 430 3.31 -2.85 -1.01
CA GLN A 430 4.21 -2.27 -2.01
C GLN A 430 4.37 -0.76 -1.79
N ILE A 431 5.57 -0.34 -1.38
CA ILE A 431 5.90 1.07 -1.15
C ILE A 431 6.36 1.73 -2.44
N GLY A 432 7.15 1.02 -3.25
CA GLY A 432 7.63 1.55 -4.51
C GLY A 432 8.24 0.49 -5.45
N TYR A 433 8.55 0.91 -6.67
CA TYR A 433 9.04 0.03 -7.73
C TYR A 433 9.99 0.71 -8.71
N GLN A 434 10.78 -0.09 -9.43
CA GLN A 434 11.66 0.40 -10.48
C GLN A 434 11.01 0.29 -11.86
N THR A 435 11.12 1.37 -12.62
CA THR A 435 10.86 1.40 -14.07
C THR A 435 12.17 1.27 -14.84
N GLU A 436 12.11 1.31 -16.17
CA GLU A 436 13.30 1.35 -17.03
C GLU A 436 14.17 2.60 -16.86
N GLU A 437 13.65 3.68 -16.31
CA GLU A 437 14.41 4.93 -16.13
C GLU A 437 15.18 4.95 -14.80
N LEU A 438 14.75 4.17 -13.81
CA LEU A 438 15.32 4.16 -12.47
C LEU A 438 16.50 3.19 -12.32
N ARG A 439 17.49 3.58 -11.51
CA ARG A 439 18.72 2.82 -11.26
C ARG A 439 19.00 2.74 -9.76
N GLY A 440 19.98 1.92 -9.38
CA GLY A 440 20.41 1.80 -7.98
C GLY A 440 19.27 1.33 -7.06
N THR A 441 19.07 2.08 -5.97
CA THR A 441 18.07 1.85 -4.92
C THR A 441 16.91 2.85 -4.95
N THR A 442 16.71 3.52 -6.08
CA THR A 442 15.60 4.46 -6.28
C THR A 442 14.37 3.74 -6.81
N HIS A 443 13.19 4.06 -6.28
CA HIS A 443 11.90 3.45 -6.60
C HIS A 443 10.82 4.53 -6.74
N LEU A 444 10.00 4.50 -7.80
CA LEU A 444 8.78 5.31 -7.85
C LEU A 444 7.82 4.87 -6.75
N LEU A 445 7.18 5.84 -6.09
CA LEU A 445 6.24 5.55 -5.01
C LEU A 445 4.89 5.10 -5.54
N VAL A 446 4.28 4.13 -4.84
CA VAL A 446 2.86 3.79 -5.00
C VAL A 446 2.03 4.76 -4.13
N ASP A 447 2.09 6.05 -4.47
CA ASP A 447 1.50 7.15 -3.69
C ASP A 447 -0.03 7.00 -3.51
N ASP A 448 -0.67 6.19 -4.36
CA ASP A 448 -2.10 5.93 -4.30
C ASP A 448 -2.53 4.92 -3.22
N TYR A 449 -1.60 4.11 -2.73
CA TYR A 449 -1.82 3.20 -1.59
C TYR A 449 -1.10 3.68 -0.33
N ASN A 450 0.15 4.15 -0.48
CA ASN A 450 0.99 4.62 0.61
C ASN A 450 1.38 6.08 0.44
N HIS A 451 1.14 6.90 1.46
CA HIS A 451 1.88 8.15 1.57
C HIS A 451 3.18 7.94 2.32
N VAL A 452 4.27 8.34 1.68
CA VAL A 452 5.61 8.26 2.23
C VAL A 452 6.11 9.66 2.61
N GLU A 453 6.57 9.74 3.86
CA GLU A 453 7.25 10.91 4.41
C GLU A 453 8.67 10.53 4.83
N ILE A 454 9.58 11.50 4.74
CA ILE A 454 10.91 11.41 5.31
C ILE A 454 10.96 12.39 6.48
N VAL A 455 11.33 11.90 7.65
CA VAL A 455 11.33 12.70 8.89
C VAL A 455 12.68 12.62 9.61
N ASP A 456 12.99 13.66 10.37
CA ASP A 456 14.09 13.64 11.33
C ASP A 456 13.81 12.73 12.54
N ASP A 457 14.74 12.68 13.48
CA ASP A 457 14.62 11.86 14.69
C ASP A 457 13.42 12.27 15.56
N ASP A 458 13.10 13.57 15.58
CA ASP A 458 11.95 14.17 16.27
C ASP A 458 10.61 13.91 15.55
N GLY A 459 10.65 13.26 14.38
CA GLY A 459 9.46 12.92 13.61
C GLY A 459 8.89 14.07 12.80
N LYS A 460 9.66 15.15 12.58
CA LYS A 460 9.28 16.27 11.73
C LYS A 460 9.71 16.04 10.28
N PRO A 461 8.84 16.33 9.28
CA PRO A 461 9.19 16.19 7.88
C PRO A 461 10.42 17.01 7.49
N VAL A 462 11.32 16.41 6.73
CA VAL A 462 12.48 17.09 6.14
C VAL A 462 12.22 17.44 4.67
N PRO A 463 12.91 18.45 4.10
CA PRO A 463 12.81 18.74 2.67
C PRO A 463 13.20 17.56 1.76
N ASP A 464 12.62 17.50 0.57
CA ASP A 464 13.00 16.53 -0.47
C ASP A 464 14.52 16.56 -0.72
N GLY A 465 15.10 15.39 -0.95
CA GLY A 465 16.55 15.19 -1.07
C GLY A 465 17.30 15.01 0.24
N GLN A 466 16.71 15.36 1.39
CA GLN A 466 17.32 15.10 2.71
C GLN A 466 17.01 13.68 3.19
N GLN A 467 18.00 13.08 3.84
CA GLN A 467 17.89 11.75 4.45
C GLN A 467 17.13 11.83 5.77
N GLY A 468 16.33 10.79 6.06
CA GLY A 468 15.66 10.63 7.34
C GLY A 468 14.93 9.29 7.44
N HIS A 469 14.14 9.14 8.51
CA HIS A 469 13.30 7.96 8.72
C HIS A 469 12.13 7.96 7.75
N ILE A 470 11.87 6.79 7.15
CA ILE A 470 10.71 6.57 6.31
C ILE A 470 9.48 6.34 7.22
N LEU A 471 8.47 7.18 7.04
CA LEU A 471 7.13 6.95 7.57
C LEU A 471 6.18 6.56 6.43
N ILE A 472 5.21 5.71 6.75
CA ILE A 472 4.11 5.36 5.84
C ILE A 472 2.75 5.69 6.45
N THR A 473 1.80 6.07 5.59
CA THR A 473 0.36 6.06 5.89
C THR A 473 -0.37 5.29 4.80
N ASN A 474 -1.16 4.28 5.17
CA ASN A 474 -1.96 3.54 4.19
C ASN A 474 -3.32 4.23 3.96
N TRP A 475 -3.66 4.50 2.71
CA TRP A 475 -4.93 5.16 2.37
C TRP A 475 -6.14 4.23 2.34
N GLN A 476 -5.90 2.95 2.06
CA GLN A 476 -6.95 1.99 1.71
C GLN A 476 -6.95 0.79 2.67
N LYS A 477 -6.49 1.00 3.91
CA LYS A 477 -6.45 -0.02 4.97
C LYS A 477 -7.16 0.50 6.23
N PHE A 478 -8.34 -0.04 6.52
CA PHE A 478 -9.22 0.47 7.58
C PHE A 478 -9.41 -0.47 8.77
N GLU A 479 -9.12 -1.77 8.63
CA GLU A 479 -9.27 -2.73 9.75
C GLU A 479 -8.24 -2.49 10.86
N TYR A 480 -6.97 -2.27 10.48
CA TYR A 480 -5.87 -1.84 11.35
C TYR A 480 -5.05 -0.77 10.63
N PRO A 481 -5.55 0.46 10.52
CA PRO A 481 -4.91 1.53 9.77
C PRO A 481 -3.55 1.87 10.38
N LEU A 482 -2.55 2.14 9.53
CA LEU A 482 -1.26 2.69 9.94
C LEU A 482 -1.17 4.12 9.43
N VAL A 483 -0.99 5.06 10.36
CA VAL A 483 -0.87 6.50 10.08
C VAL A 483 0.45 7.00 10.64
N ARG A 484 1.27 7.64 9.79
CA ARG A 484 2.63 8.09 10.12
C ARG A 484 3.46 7.01 10.82
N TYR A 485 3.38 5.76 10.36
CA TYR A 485 4.08 4.64 10.97
C TYR A 485 5.55 4.59 10.57
N ARG A 486 6.44 4.60 11.57
CA ARG A 486 7.90 4.50 11.37
C ARG A 486 8.29 3.04 11.11
N ILE A 487 8.51 2.68 9.84
CA ILE A 487 8.86 1.31 9.43
C ILE A 487 10.28 0.91 9.90
N GLY A 488 11.12 1.90 10.18
CA GLY A 488 12.50 1.72 10.66
C GLY A 488 13.50 1.55 9.52
N ASP A 489 13.15 2.05 8.35
CA ASP A 489 14.01 2.21 7.19
C ASP A 489 14.38 3.68 7.02
N ILE A 490 15.51 3.93 6.36
CA ILE A 490 16.05 5.25 6.06
C ILE A 490 16.01 5.47 4.55
N GLY A 491 15.69 6.69 4.15
CA GLY A 491 15.66 7.06 2.74
C GLY A 491 15.60 8.56 2.55
N ARG A 492 15.46 8.97 1.29
CA ARG A 492 15.17 10.35 0.89
C ARG A 492 14.20 10.38 -0.29
N ILE A 493 13.36 11.40 -0.35
CA ILE A 493 12.53 11.64 -1.53
C ILE A 493 13.40 12.21 -2.64
N VAL A 494 13.24 11.66 -3.85
CA VAL A 494 13.88 12.12 -5.07
C VAL A 494 12.77 12.52 -6.05
N VAL A 495 12.86 13.73 -6.60
CA VAL A 495 11.90 14.18 -7.61
C VAL A 495 12.30 13.58 -8.96
N HIS A 496 11.39 12.82 -9.58
CA HIS A 496 11.59 12.21 -10.89
C HIS A 496 10.52 12.70 -11.88
N PRO A 497 10.79 12.80 -13.20
CA PRO A 497 9.78 13.20 -14.18
C PRO A 497 8.51 12.34 -14.17
N GLN A 498 8.63 11.07 -13.77
CA GLN A 498 7.51 10.13 -13.67
C GLN A 498 6.73 10.25 -12.35
N GLY A 499 7.20 11.04 -11.36
CA GLY A 499 6.55 11.20 -10.06
C GLY A 499 7.55 11.30 -8.90
N ARG A 500 7.03 11.20 -7.66
CA ARG A 500 7.89 11.11 -6.48
C ARG A 500 8.56 9.74 -6.44
N ALA A 501 9.87 9.74 -6.25
CA ALA A 501 10.65 8.54 -6.01
C ALA A 501 11.20 8.53 -4.58
N LEU A 502 11.50 7.35 -4.09
CA LEU A 502 12.18 7.10 -2.83
C LEU A 502 13.51 6.44 -3.14
N GLU A 503 14.60 7.05 -2.71
CA GLU A 503 15.88 6.37 -2.63
C GLU A 503 15.99 5.66 -1.28
N TYR A 504 16.02 4.34 -1.32
CA TYR A 504 16.18 3.50 -0.15
C TYR A 504 17.66 3.45 0.26
N LEU A 505 17.95 3.84 1.50
CA LEU A 505 19.31 3.92 2.04
C LEU A 505 19.59 2.83 3.08
N GLY A 506 18.69 1.87 3.23
CA GLY A 506 18.86 0.76 4.17
C GLY A 506 17.97 0.87 5.40
N ARG A 507 18.17 -0.06 6.32
CA ARG A 507 17.45 -0.05 7.60
C ARG A 507 18.11 0.90 8.58
N GLY A 508 17.32 1.55 9.43
CA GLY A 508 17.84 2.34 10.55
C GLY A 508 18.59 1.51 11.58
N ASP A 509 18.30 0.20 11.72
CA ASP A 509 19.13 -0.73 12.50
C ASP A 509 20.39 -1.22 11.76
N GLY A 510 20.55 -0.81 10.50
CA GLY A 510 21.81 -0.88 9.76
C GLY A 510 22.79 0.24 10.13
N LEU A 511 22.40 1.14 11.04
CA LEU A 511 23.25 2.19 11.60
C LEU A 511 24.10 1.63 12.73
N ILE A 512 25.40 1.88 12.65
CA ILE A 512 26.33 1.72 13.77
C ILE A 512 26.78 3.11 14.21
N ILE A 513 26.64 3.41 15.51
CA ILE A 513 27.31 4.57 16.11
C ILE A 513 28.69 4.12 16.59
N LEU A 514 29.73 4.62 15.90
CA LEU A 514 31.13 4.41 16.19
C LEU A 514 31.62 5.43 17.23
N ASN A 515 32.32 4.95 18.26
CA ASN A 515 32.87 5.76 19.36
C ASN A 515 31.86 6.70 20.03
N GLY A 516 30.56 6.37 19.96
CA GLY A 516 29.48 7.19 20.50
C GLY A 516 29.24 8.52 19.77
N ARG A 517 29.79 8.73 18.57
CA ARG A 517 29.75 10.04 17.88
C ARG A 517 29.51 9.97 16.38
N GLN A 518 30.15 9.04 15.67
CA GLN A 518 30.06 8.97 14.22
C GLN A 518 29.03 7.92 13.80
N ALA A 519 28.08 8.33 12.97
CA ALA A 519 27.13 7.45 12.33
C ALA A 519 27.79 6.80 11.11
N LEU A 520 27.72 5.47 11.03
CA LEU A 520 28.05 4.71 9.83
C LEU A 520 26.87 3.80 9.49
N TYR A 521 26.28 4.01 8.33
CA TYR A 521 25.25 3.14 7.79
C TYR A 521 25.89 1.98 7.01
N HIS A 522 25.31 0.79 7.16
CA HIS A 522 25.65 -0.39 6.37
C HIS A 522 25.71 -0.09 4.86
N GLN A 523 24.77 0.72 4.35
CA GLN A 523 24.71 1.09 2.94
C GLN A 523 25.92 1.92 2.49
N GLU A 524 26.49 2.78 3.33
CA GLU A 524 27.70 3.54 2.97
C GLU A 524 28.90 2.62 2.71
N VAL A 525 29.03 1.55 3.51
CA VAL A 525 30.07 0.52 3.30
C VAL A 525 29.80 -0.29 2.03
N VAL A 526 28.54 -0.60 1.75
CA VAL A 526 28.13 -1.27 0.50
C VAL A 526 28.47 -0.42 -0.71
N ASP A 527 28.19 0.89 -0.66
CA ASP A 527 28.42 1.82 -1.76
C ASP A 527 29.92 2.04 -2.01
N ALA A 528 30.70 2.21 -0.94
CA ALA A 528 32.16 2.31 -1.03
C ALA A 528 32.80 1.08 -1.69
N LEU A 529 32.19 -0.10 -1.51
CA LEU A 529 32.65 -1.38 -2.07
C LEU A 529 31.87 -1.82 -3.32
N ALA A 530 31.08 -0.94 -3.95
CA ALA A 530 30.22 -1.32 -5.08
C ALA A 530 30.98 -1.87 -6.30
N HIS A 531 32.28 -1.60 -6.40
CA HIS A 531 33.17 -2.09 -7.45
C HIS A 531 33.76 -3.48 -7.16
N VAL A 532 33.56 -4.00 -5.95
CA VAL A 532 34.08 -5.29 -5.48
C VAL A 532 33.00 -6.36 -5.65
N PRO A 533 33.32 -7.60 -6.09
CA PRO A 533 32.34 -8.64 -6.39
C PRO A 533 31.72 -9.30 -5.14
N ILE A 534 31.25 -8.51 -4.16
CA ILE A 534 30.66 -8.99 -2.91
C ILE A 534 29.25 -9.56 -3.18
N ILE A 535 28.90 -10.67 -2.53
CA ILE A 535 27.58 -11.34 -2.56
C ILE A 535 26.71 -10.81 -1.43
N GLN A 536 27.27 -10.77 -0.23
CA GLN A 536 26.61 -10.32 0.99
C GLN A 536 27.64 -9.61 1.87
N LEU A 537 27.18 -8.58 2.57
CA LEU A 537 27.98 -7.80 3.50
C LEU A 537 27.24 -7.70 4.83
N GLN A 538 27.96 -7.88 5.92
CA GLN A 538 27.47 -7.65 7.28
C GLN A 538 28.50 -6.85 8.05
N LEU A 539 28.04 -5.85 8.78
CA LEU A 539 28.85 -5.15 9.75
C LEU A 539 28.69 -5.84 11.11
N SER A 540 29.79 -6.06 11.80
CA SER A 540 29.76 -6.48 13.20
C SER A 540 30.65 -5.54 13.99
N ILE A 541 30.16 -5.03 15.11
CA ILE A 541 30.95 -4.19 16.00
C ILE A 541 31.11 -4.89 17.34
N ARG A 542 32.35 -4.93 17.83
CA ARG A 542 32.67 -5.47 19.17
C ARG A 542 33.43 -4.42 19.95
N ARG A 543 33.32 -4.48 21.28
CA ARG A 543 34.11 -3.66 22.18
C ARG A 543 34.88 -4.56 23.14
N ASP A 544 36.19 -4.40 23.16
CA ASP A 544 37.06 -4.97 24.19
C ASP A 544 37.65 -3.82 25.01
N ARG A 545 37.20 -3.68 26.26
CA ARG A 545 37.52 -2.55 27.15
C ARG A 545 37.21 -1.19 26.50
N GLN A 546 38.24 -0.44 26.08
CA GLN A 546 38.11 0.87 25.41
C GLN A 546 38.36 0.78 23.89
N TYR A 547 38.57 -0.41 23.35
CA TYR A 547 38.84 -0.64 21.95
C TYR A 547 37.55 -1.06 21.24
N GLU A 548 37.09 -0.28 20.26
CA GLU A 548 36.02 -0.70 19.36
C GLU A 548 36.62 -1.25 18.06
N THR A 549 36.17 -2.43 17.62
CA THR A 549 36.52 -2.96 16.31
C THR A 549 35.27 -3.07 15.46
N LEU A 550 35.24 -2.35 14.34
CA LEU A 550 34.28 -2.58 13.27
C LEU A 550 34.82 -3.64 12.34
N ARG A 551 34.15 -4.79 12.26
CA ARG A 551 34.46 -5.84 11.29
C ARG A 551 33.44 -5.82 10.15
N VAL A 552 33.93 -5.65 8.93
CA VAL A 552 33.19 -5.76 7.67
C VAL A 552 33.33 -7.19 7.16
N ASN A 553 32.32 -8.00 7.42
CA ASN A 553 32.26 -9.39 6.98
C ASN A 553 31.69 -9.45 5.56
N VAL A 554 32.41 -10.06 4.63
CA VAL A 554 32.01 -10.16 3.22
C VAL A 554 31.98 -11.62 2.76
N GLU A 555 30.94 -12.01 2.02
CA GLU A 555 30.93 -13.22 1.23
C GLU A 555 31.19 -12.84 -0.23
N SER A 556 32.13 -13.50 -0.90
CA SER A 556 32.52 -13.21 -2.29
C SER A 556 32.80 -14.52 -3.03
N PRO A 557 32.48 -14.64 -4.33
CA PRO A 557 32.86 -15.80 -5.12
C PRO A 557 34.37 -15.83 -5.44
N GLU A 558 35.03 -14.68 -5.32
CA GLU A 558 36.45 -14.48 -5.59
C GLU A 558 37.23 -14.24 -4.31
N SER A 559 38.50 -14.64 -4.28
CA SER A 559 39.42 -14.27 -3.19
C SER A 559 39.67 -12.77 -3.24
N LEU A 560 39.45 -12.09 -2.12
CA LEU A 560 39.60 -10.65 -1.98
C LEU A 560 40.88 -10.31 -1.21
N ASP A 561 41.54 -9.22 -1.58
CA ASP A 561 42.59 -8.62 -0.75
C ASP A 561 41.95 -7.77 0.35
N THR A 562 41.74 -8.38 1.51
CA THR A 562 41.03 -7.73 2.64
C THR A 562 41.76 -6.50 3.17
N GLU A 563 43.10 -6.44 3.08
CA GLU A 563 43.90 -5.29 3.54
C GLU A 563 43.81 -4.11 2.57
N ALA A 564 43.74 -4.38 1.25
CA ALA A 564 43.43 -3.34 0.27
C ALA A 564 42.01 -2.78 0.49
N LEU A 565 41.02 -3.64 0.74
CA LEU A 565 39.65 -3.22 1.02
C LEU A 565 39.54 -2.40 2.30
N LYS A 566 40.24 -2.80 3.37
CA LYS A 566 40.34 -2.04 4.63
C LYS A 566 40.83 -0.62 4.38
N ARG A 567 41.94 -0.47 3.65
CA ARG A 567 42.50 0.85 3.32
C ARG A 567 41.54 1.70 2.50
N HIS A 568 40.94 1.12 1.46
CA HIS A 568 39.94 1.82 0.64
C HIS A 568 38.75 2.31 1.45
N LEU A 569 38.22 1.49 2.37
CA LEU A 569 37.11 1.89 3.24
C LEU A 569 37.47 3.07 4.14
N ILE A 570 38.65 3.05 4.76
CA ILE A 570 39.14 4.14 5.61
C ILE A 570 39.30 5.43 4.78
N ASP A 571 39.82 5.32 3.56
CA ASP A 571 40.00 6.47 2.67
C ASP A 571 38.65 7.03 2.16
N ALA A 572 37.69 6.17 1.86
CA ALA A 572 36.41 6.54 1.26
C ALA A 572 35.35 7.02 2.27
N LEU A 573 35.41 6.57 3.53
CA LEU A 573 34.37 6.82 4.52
C LEU A 573 34.91 7.68 5.67
N PRO A 574 34.48 8.95 5.78
CA PRO A 574 34.94 9.85 6.85
C PRO A 574 34.67 9.31 8.27
N ALA A 575 33.61 8.51 8.45
CA ALA A 575 33.28 7.86 9.71
C ALA A 575 34.29 6.77 10.14
N LEU A 576 35.20 6.36 9.25
CA LEU A 576 36.26 5.39 9.53
C LEU A 576 37.64 6.05 9.68
N GLN A 577 37.74 7.35 9.40
CA GLN A 577 38.99 8.09 9.48
C GLN A 577 39.29 8.45 10.93
N SER A 578 40.50 8.15 11.38
CA SER A 578 41.01 8.44 12.73
C SER A 578 41.42 9.91 12.92
N SER A 579 40.94 10.83 12.09
CA SER A 579 41.32 12.24 12.11
C SER A 579 40.56 13.00 13.21
N ASP A 580 41.33 13.51 14.17
CA ASP A 580 40.98 14.49 15.23
C ASP A 580 40.44 13.97 16.57
N MET A 581 41.02 12.88 17.10
CA MET A 581 40.86 12.55 18.52
C MET A 581 41.96 13.18 19.37
N VAL A 582 41.61 14.29 20.04
CA VAL A 582 42.29 14.79 21.23
C VAL A 582 42.46 13.63 22.22
N SER A 583 43.72 13.29 22.48
CA SER A 583 44.24 12.14 23.24
C SER A 583 44.08 10.76 22.56
N ALA A 584 45.19 10.24 22.04
CA ALA A 584 45.35 8.87 21.54
C ALA A 584 45.15 7.77 22.62
N GLU A 585 44.78 8.16 23.84
CA GLU A 585 44.72 7.30 25.02
C GLU A 585 43.28 6.93 25.44
N LEU A 586 42.22 7.48 24.83
CA LEU A 586 40.86 7.33 25.40
C LEU A 586 39.80 6.56 24.60
N LEU A 587 39.96 6.30 23.29
CA LEU A 587 39.16 5.30 22.54
C LEU A 587 39.94 4.91 21.28
N GLN A 588 40.45 3.68 21.24
CA GLN A 588 41.17 3.17 20.07
C GLN A 588 40.16 2.44 19.17
N PHE A 589 40.13 2.74 17.88
CA PHE A 589 39.18 2.20 16.91
C PHE A 589 39.93 1.45 15.81
N ASP A 590 39.50 0.23 15.48
CA ASP A 590 40.06 -0.55 14.38
C ASP A 590 38.97 -1.00 13.41
N VAL A 591 39.37 -1.14 12.15
CA VAL A 591 38.52 -1.65 11.06
C VAL A 591 39.14 -2.95 10.56
N GLU A 592 38.37 -4.03 10.54
CA GLU A 592 38.79 -5.30 9.94
C GLU A 592 37.89 -5.61 8.75
N VAL A 593 38.45 -6.10 7.65
CA VAL A 593 37.67 -6.72 6.57
C VAL A 593 37.93 -8.21 6.61
N VAL A 594 36.87 -9.01 6.68
CA VAL A 594 36.98 -10.47 6.78
C VAL A 594 36.17 -11.11 5.67
N GLN A 595 36.84 -11.84 4.80
CA GLN A 595 36.16 -12.69 3.83
C GLN A 595 35.75 -14.01 4.48
N LEU A 596 34.46 -14.31 4.43
CA LEU A 596 33.88 -15.54 4.95
C LEU A 596 33.52 -16.50 3.82
N ALA A 597 33.40 -17.78 4.16
CA ALA A 597 32.85 -18.78 3.26
C ALA A 597 31.39 -18.45 2.92
N ARG A 598 30.94 -18.89 1.74
CA ARG A 598 29.54 -18.68 1.30
C ARG A 598 28.56 -19.23 2.33
N ASN A 599 27.51 -18.45 2.64
CA ASN A 599 26.48 -18.72 3.65
C ASN A 599 26.96 -18.76 5.12
N ALA A 600 28.17 -18.31 5.43
CA ALA A 600 28.67 -18.24 6.81
C ALA A 600 28.19 -17.01 7.58
N LEU A 601 27.64 -15.99 6.89
CA LEU A 601 27.09 -14.80 7.54
C LEU A 601 25.88 -15.11 8.40
N ALA A 602 25.75 -14.40 9.53
CA ALA A 602 24.61 -14.55 10.41
C ALA A 602 23.31 -14.11 9.72
N ARG A 603 22.33 -15.00 9.71
CA ARG A 603 21.03 -14.81 9.04
C ARG A 603 19.90 -14.76 10.05
N ASN A 604 18.82 -14.10 9.68
CA ASN A 604 17.56 -14.24 10.39
C ASN A 604 17.04 -15.68 10.20
N PRO A 605 16.73 -16.40 11.29
CA PRO A 605 16.38 -17.83 11.23
C PRO A 605 15.04 -18.10 10.54
N VAL A 606 14.19 -17.08 10.36
CA VAL A 606 12.85 -17.23 9.76
C VAL A 606 12.87 -16.84 8.28
N SER A 607 13.41 -15.66 7.96
CA SER A 607 13.41 -15.11 6.60
C SER A 607 14.63 -15.53 5.76
N GLY A 608 15.67 -16.08 6.38
CA GLY A 608 16.93 -16.45 5.71
C GLY A 608 17.80 -15.26 5.27
N LYS A 609 17.34 -14.02 5.47
CA LYS A 609 18.07 -12.79 5.12
C LYS A 609 19.28 -12.58 6.04
N VAL A 610 20.40 -12.09 5.49
CA VAL A 610 21.58 -11.71 6.28
C VAL A 610 21.23 -10.53 7.20
N ARG A 611 21.72 -10.57 8.45
CA ARG A 611 21.61 -9.42 9.36
C ARG A 611 22.59 -8.33 8.91
N LEU A 612 22.13 -7.10 8.74
CA LEU A 612 23.00 -6.00 8.26
C LEU A 612 24.07 -5.64 9.29
N VAL A 613 23.67 -5.54 10.56
CA VAL A 613 24.52 -5.17 11.68
C VAL A 613 24.39 -6.21 12.80
N GLU A 614 25.52 -6.61 13.37
CA GLU A 614 25.61 -7.31 14.65
C GLU A 614 26.37 -6.43 15.66
N ASP A 615 25.63 -5.85 16.61
CA ASP A 615 26.23 -5.12 17.72
C ASP A 615 26.55 -6.09 18.86
N LEU A 616 27.82 -6.50 18.93
CA LEU A 616 28.36 -7.45 19.90
C LEU A 616 28.99 -6.73 21.10
N ARG A 617 28.75 -5.43 21.28
CA ARG A 617 29.28 -4.66 22.40
C ARG A 617 28.62 -5.01 23.74
N GLN A 618 27.49 -5.74 23.71
CA GLN A 618 26.80 -6.21 24.92
C GLN A 618 27.01 -7.70 25.16
N GLY A 619 28.10 -7.99 25.88
CA GLY A 619 28.39 -9.29 26.49
C GLY A 619 28.15 -9.34 28.01
N ASP A 620 27.85 -8.22 28.68
CA ASP A 620 27.57 -8.18 30.13
C ASP A 620 26.36 -7.29 30.44
N LEU A 621 25.16 -7.87 30.36
CA LEU A 621 24.11 -7.52 31.32
C LEU A 621 24.10 -8.67 32.32
N GLU A 622 24.99 -8.57 33.30
CA GLU A 622 24.91 -9.36 34.52
C GLU A 622 23.49 -9.22 35.08
N THR A 623 22.90 -10.38 35.35
CA THR A 623 21.97 -10.60 36.44
C THR A 623 22.35 -9.73 37.65
N ILE A 624 21.60 -8.66 37.86
CA ILE A 624 21.44 -8.05 39.18
C ILE A 624 19.93 -7.99 39.43
N SER A 625 19.57 -8.70 40.51
CA SER A 625 18.25 -8.96 41.10
C SER A 625 17.21 -7.86 41.00
#